data_AF-A0A421K5K6-F1
#
_entry.id   AF-A0A421K5K6-F1
#
_cell.length_a   1.000
_cell.length_b   1.000
_cell.length_c   1.000
_cell.angle_alpha   90.00
_cell.angle_beta   90.00
_cell.angle_gamma   90.00
#
_symmetry.space_group_name_H-M   'P 1'
#
loop_
_entity.id
_entity.type
_entity.pdbx_description
1 polymer ?
#
loop_
_entity_poly.entity_id
_entity_poly.type
_entity_poly.pdbx_seq_one_letter_code
_entity_poly.pdbx_strand_id
1 'polypeptide(L)' 'MQRAKIIAPNTIEWFETCYCASPLKHERVTVYDKYLVNIETALVEKHGEIEGDSFWSFLQNHCKNHFDG' A
#
# COMPACT_ATOMS: atom_id res chain seq x y z
N MET A 1 3.67 3.26 1.29
CA MET A 1 2.67 2.96 0.21
C MET A 1 3.03 3.31 -1.24
N GLN A 2 3.91 4.27 -1.59
CA GLN A 2 4.17 4.61 -3.01
C GLN A 2 4.69 3.43 -3.86
N ARG A 3 5.29 2.43 -3.22
CA ARG A 3 5.81 1.21 -3.84
C ARG A 3 4.77 0.09 -3.96
N ALA A 4 3.51 0.35 -3.59
CA ALA A 4 2.49 -0.67 -3.59
C ALA A 4 2.11 -1.11 -5.00
N LYS A 5 1.93 -2.42 -5.12
CA LYS A 5 1.57 -3.12 -6.34
C LYS A 5 0.19 -3.71 -6.22
N ILE A 6 -0.64 -3.54 -7.24
CA ILE A 6 -1.92 -4.23 -7.37
C ILE A 6 -1.60 -5.64 -7.87
N ILE A 7 -1.86 -6.64 -7.03
CA ILE A 7 -1.55 -8.05 -7.32
C ILE A 7 -2.81 -8.85 -7.69
N ALA A 8 -3.99 -8.36 -7.29
CA ALA A 8 -5.29 -8.95 -7.55
C ALA A 8 -6.38 -7.87 -7.38
N PRO A 9 -7.65 -8.13 -7.79
CA PRO A 9 -8.74 -7.20 -7.56
C PRO A 9 -8.87 -6.82 -6.07
N ASN A 10 -8.81 -5.52 -5.78
CA ASN A 10 -8.87 -4.96 -4.41
C ASN A 10 -7.74 -5.43 -3.47
N THR A 11 -6.63 -5.95 -4.00
CA THR A 11 -5.50 -6.40 -3.19
C THR A 11 -4.23 -5.70 -3.65
N ILE A 12 -3.56 -5.05 -2.70
CA ILE A 12 -2.25 -4.44 -2.90
C ILE A 12 -1.22 -5.05 -1.97
N GLU A 13 0.03 -5.13 -2.43
CA GLU A 13 1.15 -5.63 -1.65
C GLU A 13 2.35 -4.68 -1.79
N TRP A 14 3.12 -4.51 -0.71
CA TRP A 14 4.33 -3.70 -0.71
C TRP A 14 5.27 -4.08 0.44
N PHE A 15 6.56 -3.80 0.25
CA PHE A 15 7.54 -3.80 1.34
C PHE A 15 7.60 -2.43 2.00
N GLU A 16 7.68 -2.42 3.34
CA GLU A 16 7.83 -1.22 4.14
C GLU A 16 8.84 -1.49 5.27
N THR A 17 9.74 -0.53 5.49
CA THR A 17 10.66 -0.58 6.64
C THR A 17 10.05 0.22 7.77
N CYS A 18 9.80 -0.44 8.90
CA CYS A 18 9.20 0.18 10.08
C CYS A 18 9.99 -0.20 11.33
N TYR A 19 10.23 0.78 12.21
CA TYR A 19 10.98 0.60 13.46
C TYR A 19 10.07 0.58 14.70
N CYS A 20 8.78 0.36 14.50
CA CYS A 20 7.80 0.30 15.58
C CYS A 20 7.84 -1.05 16.30
N ALA A 21 7.48 -1.05 17.58
CA ALA A 21 7.34 -2.29 18.36
C ALA A 21 6.25 -3.23 17.80
N SER A 22 5.20 -2.67 17.20
CA SER A 22 4.21 -3.41 16.41
C SER A 22 4.31 -2.97 14.95
N PRO A 23 4.33 -3.88 13.97
CA PRO A 23 4.47 -3.52 12.56
C PRO A 23 3.46 -2.45 12.14
N LEU A 24 3.97 -1.38 11.51
CA LEU A 24 3.17 -0.29 10.92
C LEU A 24 2.25 0.46 11.90
N LYS A 25 2.52 0.44 13.20
CA LYS A 25 1.62 1.01 14.22
C LYS A 25 1.21 2.46 13.94
N HIS A 26 2.16 3.32 13.56
CA HIS A 26 1.88 4.74 13.31
C HIS A 26 1.04 4.92 12.04
N GLU A 27 1.41 4.23 10.97
CA GLU A 27 0.79 4.34 9.67
C GLU A 27 -0.63 3.75 9.67
N ARG A 28 -0.86 2.64 10.40
CA ARG A 28 -2.18 2.03 10.56
C ARG A 28 -3.17 2.97 11.23
N VAL A 29 -2.81 3.52 12.40
CA VAL A 29 -3.68 4.40 13.19
C VAL A 29 -4.03 5.69 12.46
N THR A 30 -3.12 6.22 11.64
CA THR A 30 -3.29 7.55 11.02
C THR A 30 -3.81 7.50 9.59
N VAL A 31 -3.38 6.50 8.81
CA VAL A 31 -3.59 6.42 7.36
C VAL A 31 -4.22 5.10 6.96
N TYR A 32 -3.55 3.97 7.18
CA TYR A 32 -3.90 2.73 6.49
C TYR A 32 -5.25 2.15 6.93
N ASP A 33 -5.60 2.17 8.22
CA ASP A 33 -6.88 1.61 8.67
C ASP A 33 -8.10 2.43 8.19
N LYS A 34 -7.89 3.64 7.65
CA LYS A 34 -8.96 4.45 7.03
C LYS A 34 -9.31 4.01 5.60
N TYR A 35 -8.38 3.37 4.91
CA TYR A 35 -8.49 3.07 3.47
C TYR A 35 -8.35 1.59 3.14
N LEU A 36 -7.66 0.84 3.99
CA LEU A 36 -7.38 -0.58 3.80
C LEU A 36 -8.09 -1.39 4.87
N VAL A 37 -8.60 -2.53 4.46
CA VAL A 37 -9.13 -3.56 5.34
C VAL A 37 -8.24 -4.79 5.23
N ASN A 38 -8.24 -5.64 6.27
CA ASN A 38 -7.49 -6.91 6.28
C ASN A 38 -5.98 -6.73 6.04
N ILE A 39 -5.34 -5.74 6.68
CA ILE A 39 -3.89 -5.56 6.61
C ILE A 39 -3.18 -6.69 7.35
N GLU A 40 -2.42 -7.48 6.59
CA GLU A 40 -1.52 -8.50 7.09
C GLU A 40 -0.06 -8.03 6.95
N THR A 41 0.81 -8.48 7.86
CA THR A 41 2.24 -8.14 7.85
C THR A 41 3.08 -9.37 8.12
N ALA A 42 4.11 -9.58 7.30
CA ALA A 42 5.13 -10.59 7.52
C ALA A 42 6.52 -9.93 7.56
N LEU A 43 7.39 -10.41 8.45
CA LEU A 43 8.79 -9.98 8.47
C LEU A 43 9.55 -10.66 7.33
N VAL A 44 10.35 -9.88 6.62
CA VAL A 44 11.24 -10.37 5.55
C VAL A 44 12.65 -9.84 5.76
N GLU A 45 13.66 -10.62 5.41
CA GLU A 45 15.06 -10.23 5.58
C GLU A 45 15.54 -9.19 4.56
N LYS A 46 14.94 -9.21 3.36
CA LYS A 46 15.25 -8.28 2.27
C LYS A 46 14.00 -7.94 1.48
N HIS A 47 13.97 -6.73 0.92
CA HIS A 47 12.94 -6.36 -0.05
C HIS A 47 13.16 -7.15 -1.35
N GLY A 48 12.10 -7.77 -1.84
CA GLY A 48 12.06 -8.39 -3.16
C GLY A 48 11.38 -7.50 -4.20
N GLU A 49 11.20 -8.04 -5.40
CA GLU A 49 10.29 -7.49 -6.39
C GLU A 49 8.91 -8.10 -6.21
N ILE A 50 7.87 -7.29 -6.39
CA ILE A 50 6.47 -7.72 -6.40
C ILE A 50 5.96 -7.53 -7.83
N GLU A 51 5.51 -8.61 -8.45
CA GLU A 51 4.85 -8.55 -9.75
C GLU A 51 3.47 -7.89 -9.62
N GLY A 52 3.15 -6.97 -10.53
CA GLY A 52 1.87 -6.28 -10.53
C GLY A 52 1.94 -4.81 -10.93
N ASP A 53 0.76 -4.21 -11.05
CA ASP A 53 0.59 -2.84 -11.52
C ASP A 53 0.85 -1.82 -10.41
N SER A 54 1.32 -0.63 -10.78
CA SER A 54 1.56 0.45 -9.82
C SER A 54 0.26 0.97 -9.22
N PHE A 55 0.04 0.76 -7.92
CA PHE A 55 -1.10 1.32 -7.21
C PHE A 55 -1.04 2.85 -7.16
N TRP A 56 0.15 3.44 -7.07
CA TRP A 56 0.31 4.88 -7.07
C TRP A 56 -0.14 5.51 -8.40
N SER A 57 0.19 4.87 -9.51
CA SER A 57 -0.25 5.30 -10.85
C SER A 57 -1.76 5.19 -11.00
N PHE A 58 -2.36 4.12 -10.47
CA PHE A 58 -3.81 3.96 -10.39
C PHE A 58 -4.45 5.14 -9.64
N LEU A 59 -3.99 5.47 -8.43
CA LEU A 59 -4.51 6.61 -7.68
C LEU A 59 -4.38 7.93 -8.45
N GLN A 60 -3.22 8.18 -9.07
CA GLN A 60 -3.00 9.41 -9.83
C GLN A 60 -3.94 9.55 -11.04
N ASN A 61 -4.26 8.45 -11.71
CA ASN A 61 -5.17 8.47 -12.85
C ASN A 61 -6.63 8.67 -12.39
N HIS A 62 -7.03 8.03 -11.29
CA HIS A 62 -8.37 8.18 -10.74
C HIS A 62 -8.61 9.55 -10.06
N CYS A 63 -7.58 10.17 -9.49
CA CYS A 63 -7.68 11.54 -8.98
C CYS A 63 -7.79 12.58 -10.09
N LYS A 64 -7.13 12.38 -11.26
CA LYS A 64 -7.26 13.30 -12.40
C LYS A 64 -8.67 13.30 -12.98
N ASN A 65 -9.30 12.13 -13.04
CA ASN A 65 -10.66 11.97 -13.56
C ASN A 65 -11.75 12.60 -12.67
N HIS A 66 -11.40 13.20 -11.51
CA HIS A 66 -12.34 13.88 -10.62
C HIS A 66 -12.30 15.41 -10.74
N PHE A 67 -11.38 15.98 -11.52
CA PHE A 67 -11.25 17.43 -11.71
C PHE A 67 -11.66 17.93 -13.10
N ASP A 68 -11.93 17.02 -14.05
CA ASP A 68 -12.35 17.34 -15.42
C ASP A 68 -13.83 16.99 -15.69
N GLY A 69 -14.67 16.89 -14.64
CA GLY A 69 -16.09 16.55 -14.72
C GLY A 69 -17.01 17.68 -14.26
#